data_AF-A0A348NU89-F1
#
_entry.id   AF-A0A348NU89-F1
#
_cell.length_a   1.000
_cell.length_b   1.000
_cell.length_c   1.000
_cell.angle_alpha   90.00
_cell.angle_beta   90.00
_cell.angle_gamma   90.00
#
_symmetry.space_group_name_H-M   'P 1'
#
loop_
_entity.id
_entity.type
_entity.pdbx_description
1 polymer ?
#
loop_
_entity_poly.entity_id
_entity_poly.type
_entity_poly.pdbx_seq_one_letter_code
_entity_poly.pdbx_strand_id
1 'polypeptide(L)'
;LGYLIQPQWWNILLWGITGFLAGILASLVTMTRLSTRAMYNQIDGMPGAVGHVISSFLGRSWTASETPVGVNPKTQDAVYRAIGRGGVVVIGEGSPGRLRRLVNEERAKVSRVAHGVPVHVIYIGHGEGEVPIKDLAKTIKSFPRKLDKATM
;
A
#
# COMPACT_ATOMS: atom_id res chain seq x y z
N LEU A 1 -51.49 -4.16 12.00
CA LEU A 1 -50.01 -4.07 12.16
C LEU A 1 -49.46 -4.63 13.48
N GLY A 2 -50.23 -4.75 14.57
CA GLY A 2 -49.72 -5.21 15.88
C GLY A 2 -49.51 -6.72 16.08
N TYR A 3 -49.95 -7.58 15.14
CA TYR A 3 -49.77 -9.04 15.25
C TYR A 3 -48.36 -9.50 14.86
N LEU A 4 -47.60 -8.67 14.13
CA LEU A 4 -46.20 -8.95 13.76
C LEU A 4 -45.19 -8.67 14.89
N ILE A 5 -45.66 -8.09 16.02
CA ILE A 5 -44.84 -7.73 17.19
C ILE A 5 -45.28 -8.52 18.43
N GLN A 6 -46.04 -9.61 18.25
CA GLN A 6 -46.23 -10.56 19.36
C GLN A 6 -44.92 -11.34 19.54
N PRO A 7 -44.26 -11.31 20.71
CA PRO A 7 -43.01 -12.03 20.94
C PRO A 7 -43.29 -13.53 20.98
N GLN A 8 -43.33 -14.14 19.81
CA GLN A 8 -43.35 -15.58 19.63
C GLN A 8 -41.95 -16.12 19.95
N TRP A 9 -41.86 -17.27 20.61
CA TRP A 9 -40.58 -17.90 21.00
C TRP A 9 -39.62 -18.10 19.81
N TRP A 10 -40.16 -18.33 18.60
CA TRP A 10 -39.36 -18.47 17.38
C TRP A 10 -38.67 -17.16 16.96
N ASN A 11 -39.29 -15.99 17.21
CA ASN A 11 -38.67 -14.69 16.95
C ASN A 11 -37.44 -14.49 17.85
N ILE A 12 -37.53 -14.86 19.13
CA ILE A 12 -36.41 -14.79 20.07
C ILE A 12 -35.26 -15.69 19.59
N LEU A 13 -35.58 -16.90 19.14
CA LEU A 13 -34.59 -17.84 18.59
C LEU A 13 -33.90 -17.27 17.34
N LEU A 14 -34.68 -16.74 16.38
CA LEU A 14 -34.13 -16.12 15.17
C LEU A 14 -33.21 -14.94 15.47
N TRP A 15 -33.64 -14.01 16.32
CA TRP A 15 -32.82 -12.86 16.70
C TRP A 15 -31.58 -13.28 17.47
N GLY A 16 -31.66 -14.33 18.30
CA GLY A 16 -30.52 -14.93 18.98
C GLY A 16 -29.47 -15.49 18.01
N ILE A 17 -29.89 -16.30 17.04
CA ILE A 17 -29.00 -16.85 16.00
C ILE A 17 -28.41 -15.72 15.15
N THR A 18 -29.25 -14.76 14.75
CA THR A 18 -28.81 -13.61 13.94
C THR A 18 -27.78 -12.77 14.69
N GLY A 19 -28.02 -12.47 15.98
CA GLY A 19 -27.07 -11.75 16.84
C GLY A 19 -25.76 -12.50 17.04
N PHE A 20 -25.82 -13.83 17.20
CA PHE A 20 -24.63 -14.67 17.30
C PHE A 20 -23.78 -14.63 16.02
N LEU A 21 -24.40 -14.82 14.85
CA LEU A 21 -23.71 -14.73 13.57
C LEU A 21 -23.16 -13.33 13.31
N ALA A 22 -23.90 -12.28 13.66
CA ALA A 22 -23.44 -10.90 13.58
C ALA A 22 -22.23 -10.65 14.51
N GLY A 23 -22.23 -11.24 15.71
CA GLY A 23 -21.11 -11.19 16.65
C GLY A 23 -19.84 -11.86 16.10
N ILE A 24 -19.99 -13.02 15.45
CA ILE A 24 -18.87 -13.68 14.76
C ILE A 24 -18.35 -12.79 13.63
N LEU A 25 -19.23 -12.28 12.78
CA LEU A 25 -18.84 -11.41 11.67
C LEU A 25 -18.11 -10.16 12.16
N ALA A 26 -18.62 -9.50 13.20
CA ALA A 26 -17.98 -8.35 13.82
C ALA A 26 -16.59 -8.71 14.39
N SER A 27 -16.46 -9.87 15.03
CA SER A 27 -15.18 -10.36 15.57
C SER A 27 -14.15 -10.61 14.45
N LEU A 28 -14.57 -11.23 13.34
CA LEU A 28 -13.69 -11.44 12.19
C LEU A 28 -13.25 -10.12 11.57
N VAL A 29 -14.19 -9.19 11.31
CA VAL A 29 -13.89 -7.88 10.72
C VAL A 29 -12.92 -7.07 11.60
N THR A 30 -13.14 -7.05 12.91
CA THR A 30 -12.24 -6.38 13.84
C THR A 30 -10.88 -7.05 13.88
N MET A 31 -10.81 -8.38 13.96
CA MET A 31 -9.55 -9.13 13.95
C MET A 31 -8.73 -8.87 12.67
N THR A 32 -9.35 -8.84 11.49
CA THR A 32 -8.66 -8.49 10.24
C THR A 32 -8.06 -7.08 10.28
N ARG A 33 -8.81 -6.10 10.82
CA ARG A 33 -8.33 -4.72 10.95
C ARG A 33 -7.16 -4.61 11.94
N LEU A 34 -7.26 -5.26 13.10
CA LEU A 34 -6.17 -5.29 14.08
C LEU A 34 -4.92 -5.98 13.52
N SER A 35 -5.09 -7.13 12.87
CA SER A 35 -4.00 -7.90 12.27
C SER A 35 -3.25 -7.07 11.20
N THR A 36 -3.98 -6.37 10.33
CA THR A 36 -3.36 -5.52 9.29
C THR A 36 -2.50 -4.42 9.91
N ARG A 37 -2.99 -3.77 10.97
CA ARG A 37 -2.23 -2.73 11.69
C ARG A 37 -0.98 -3.31 12.36
N ALA A 38 -1.11 -4.48 13.00
CA ALA A 38 0.01 -5.15 13.65
C ALA A 38 1.09 -5.57 12.64
N MET A 39 0.70 -6.13 11.49
CA MET A 39 1.60 -6.47 10.40
C MET A 39 2.40 -5.25 9.93
N TYR A 40 1.73 -4.13 9.66
CA TYR A 40 2.42 -2.91 9.23
C TYR A 40 3.42 -2.40 10.25
N ASN A 41 3.06 -2.40 11.54
CA ASN A 41 3.97 -2.03 12.61
C ASN A 41 5.17 -2.99 12.69
N GLN A 42 4.98 -4.27 12.37
CA GLN A 42 6.04 -5.26 12.40
C GLN A 42 7.04 -5.03 11.24
N ILE A 43 6.56 -4.74 10.04
CA ILE A 43 7.42 -4.53 8.84
C ILE A 43 8.01 -3.11 8.76
N ASP A 44 7.56 -2.19 9.60
CA ASP A 44 8.08 -0.84 9.65
C ASP A 44 9.55 -0.84 10.09
N GLY A 45 10.42 -0.26 9.28
CA GLY A 45 11.87 -0.27 9.50
C GLY A 45 12.58 -1.59 9.19
N MET A 46 11.88 -2.64 8.74
CA MET A 46 12.54 -3.84 8.23
C MET A 46 13.15 -3.57 6.85
N PRO A 47 14.47 -3.81 6.67
CA PRO A 47 15.11 -3.69 5.35
C PRO A 47 14.43 -4.59 4.31
N GLY A 48 14.05 -4.03 3.17
CA GLY A 48 13.41 -4.78 2.08
C GLY A 48 11.88 -4.86 2.15
N ALA A 49 11.25 -4.39 3.24
CA ALA A 49 9.80 -4.45 3.39
C ALA A 49 9.05 -3.66 2.30
N VAL A 50 9.65 -2.58 1.81
CA VAL A 50 9.07 -1.75 0.75
C VAL A 50 8.82 -2.55 -0.52
N GLY A 51 9.77 -3.40 -0.93
CA GLY A 51 9.65 -4.25 -2.11
C GLY A 51 8.44 -5.19 -2.03
N HIS A 52 8.25 -5.84 -0.89
CA HIS A 52 7.10 -6.72 -0.66
C HIS A 52 5.77 -5.95 -0.65
N VAL A 53 5.76 -4.74 -0.07
CA VAL A 53 4.54 -3.93 -0.01
C VAL A 53 4.09 -3.50 -1.42
N ILE A 54 5.02 -3.06 -2.26
CA ILE A 54 4.69 -2.58 -3.60
C ILE A 54 4.31 -3.72 -4.56
N SER A 55 4.92 -4.90 -4.43
CA SER A 55 4.57 -6.08 -5.24
C SER A 55 3.18 -6.61 -4.87
N SER A 56 2.84 -6.64 -3.58
CA SER A 56 1.65 -7.33 -3.08
C SER A 56 0.41 -6.44 -3.04
N PHE A 57 0.55 -5.17 -2.64
CA PHE A 57 -0.61 -4.33 -2.30
C PHE A 57 -1.01 -3.32 -3.38
N LEU A 58 -0.21 -3.10 -4.42
CA LEU A 58 -0.56 -2.15 -5.49
C LEU A 58 -1.63 -2.68 -6.45
N GLY A 59 -1.79 -4.00 -6.55
CA GLY A 59 -2.80 -4.63 -7.40
C GLY A 59 -2.50 -4.51 -8.89
N ARG A 60 -3.44 -4.94 -9.75
CA ARG A 60 -3.21 -5.16 -11.19
C ARG A 60 -2.94 -3.91 -12.03
N SER A 61 -3.25 -2.71 -11.53
CA SER A 61 -3.02 -1.46 -12.28
C SER A 61 -1.59 -0.93 -12.17
N TRP A 62 -0.75 -1.64 -11.42
CA TRP A 62 0.63 -1.30 -11.13
C TRP A 62 1.50 -2.55 -11.28
N THR A 63 2.70 -2.33 -11.80
CA THR A 63 3.76 -3.32 -11.92
C THR A 63 4.93 -2.84 -11.08
N ALA A 64 5.35 -3.66 -10.12
CA ALA A 64 6.48 -3.40 -9.25
C ALA A 64 7.25 -4.70 -9.02
N SER A 65 8.54 -4.58 -8.72
CA SER A 65 9.39 -5.72 -8.34
C SER A 65 9.68 -5.67 -6.85
N GLU A 66 9.79 -6.84 -6.22
CA GLU A 66 10.32 -6.94 -4.85
C GLU A 66 11.80 -6.59 -4.78
N THR A 67 12.51 -6.76 -5.90
CA THR A 67 13.94 -6.41 -5.97
C THR A 67 14.11 -4.91 -6.21
N PRO A 68 15.01 -4.25 -5.45
CA PRO A 68 15.31 -2.84 -5.66
C PRO A 68 16.03 -2.63 -7.00
N VAL A 69 15.76 -1.48 -7.63
CA VAL A 69 16.44 -1.05 -8.86
C VAL A 69 17.83 -0.46 -8.59
N GLY A 70 18.10 -0.06 -7.35
CA GLY A 70 19.40 0.41 -6.91
C GLY A 70 19.56 0.24 -5.40
N VAL A 71 20.74 -0.16 -4.95
CA VAL A 71 21.08 -0.33 -3.54
C VAL A 71 22.43 0.30 -3.27
N ASN A 72 22.55 0.98 -2.13
CA ASN A 72 23.84 1.37 -1.61
C ASN A 72 24.43 0.21 -0.78
N PRO A 73 25.53 -0.43 -1.23
CA PRO A 73 26.07 -1.62 -0.57
C PRO A 73 26.58 -1.35 0.85
N LYS A 74 26.92 -0.10 1.18
CA LYS A 74 27.45 0.27 2.52
C LYS A 74 26.34 0.54 3.53
N THR A 75 25.30 1.24 3.11
CA THR A 75 24.23 1.70 4.02
C THR A 75 22.95 0.89 3.90
N GLN A 76 22.87 -0.02 2.93
CA GLN A 76 21.67 -0.79 2.60
C GLN A 76 20.45 0.08 2.25
N ASP A 77 20.67 1.37 1.92
CA ASP A 77 19.61 2.23 1.40
C ASP A 77 19.21 1.71 0.01
N ALA A 78 17.92 1.58 -0.24
CA ALA A 78 17.39 0.95 -1.45
C ALA A 78 16.44 1.89 -2.20
N VAL A 79 16.41 1.77 -3.53
CA VAL A 79 15.47 2.45 -4.40
C VAL A 79 14.68 1.41 -5.16
N TYR A 80 13.36 1.54 -5.16
CA TYR A 80 12.43 0.71 -5.89
C TYR A 80 11.69 1.52 -6.94
N ARG A 81 11.05 0.81 -7.86
CA ARG A 81 10.25 1.40 -8.93
C ARG A 81 8.92 0.68 -9.03
N ALA A 82 7.84 1.45 -9.06
CA ALA A 82 6.51 1.00 -9.43
C ALA A 82 6.05 1.77 -10.68
N ILE A 83 5.44 1.07 -11.63
CA ILE A 83 4.96 1.62 -12.90
C ILE A 83 3.47 1.32 -13.00
N GLY A 84 2.64 2.29 -13.37
CA GLY A 84 1.21 2.06 -13.54
C GLY A 84 0.50 3.26 -14.14
N ARG A 85 -0.84 3.28 -14.01
CA ARG A 85 -1.67 4.34 -14.63
C ARG A 85 -1.34 5.76 -14.20
N GLY A 86 -0.76 5.92 -13.01
CA GLY A 86 -0.30 7.21 -12.48
C GLY A 86 1.07 7.65 -13.00
N GLY A 87 1.74 6.82 -13.81
CA GLY A 87 3.12 7.03 -14.25
C GLY A 87 4.11 6.13 -13.51
N VAL A 88 5.32 6.64 -13.30
CA VAL A 88 6.39 5.94 -12.59
C VAL A 88 6.55 6.53 -11.19
N VAL A 89 6.55 5.68 -10.18
CA VAL A 89 6.88 6.06 -8.80
C VAL A 89 8.23 5.47 -8.44
N VAL A 90 9.17 6.34 -8.07
CA VAL A 90 10.47 5.99 -7.52
C VAL A 90 10.34 6.05 -6.00
N ILE A 91 10.55 4.92 -5.32
CA ILE A 91 10.39 4.80 -3.88
C ILE A 91 11.76 4.59 -3.24
N GLY A 92 12.15 5.50 -2.34
CA GLY A 92 13.40 5.39 -1.58
C GLY A 92 13.17 4.83 -0.18
N GLU A 93 13.91 3.80 0.18
CA GLU A 93 13.97 3.18 1.51
C GLU A 93 15.31 3.53 2.17
N GLY A 94 15.26 4.26 3.28
CA GLY A 94 16.46 4.77 3.97
C GLY A 94 16.47 6.30 4.09
N SER A 95 17.62 6.88 4.39
CA SER A 95 17.71 8.33 4.64
C SER A 95 17.61 9.15 3.35
N PRO A 96 16.69 10.14 3.24
CA PRO A 96 16.51 10.94 2.03
C PRO A 96 17.81 11.59 1.52
N GLY A 97 18.65 12.09 2.44
CA GLY A 97 19.93 12.72 2.09
C GLY A 97 20.87 11.79 1.32
N ARG A 98 20.94 10.51 1.72
CA ARG A 98 21.78 9.49 1.07
C ARG A 98 21.17 8.94 -0.21
N LEU A 99 19.84 8.87 -0.25
CA LEU A 99 19.07 8.36 -1.39
C LEU A 99 19.01 9.30 -2.59
N ARG A 100 19.21 10.62 -2.39
CA ARG A 100 19.15 11.63 -3.45
C ARG A 100 19.88 11.22 -4.74
N ARG A 101 21.09 10.67 -4.64
CA ARG A 101 21.86 10.22 -5.81
C ARG A 101 21.14 9.09 -6.55
N LEU A 102 20.80 8.00 -5.86
CA LEU A 102 20.15 6.82 -6.45
C LEU A 102 18.77 7.17 -7.05
N VAL A 103 18.01 8.00 -6.35
CA VAL A 103 16.70 8.48 -6.82
C VAL A 103 16.83 9.33 -8.08
N ASN A 104 17.80 10.24 -8.12
CA ASN A 104 18.04 11.09 -9.29
C ASN A 104 18.53 10.28 -10.50
N GLU A 105 19.39 9.29 -10.27
CA GLU A 105 19.84 8.36 -11.32
C GLU A 105 18.66 7.60 -11.94
N GLU A 106 17.78 7.08 -11.10
CA GLU A 106 16.59 6.35 -11.56
C GLU A 106 15.60 7.28 -12.26
N ARG A 107 15.34 8.46 -11.70
CA ARG A 107 14.50 9.48 -12.35
C ARG A 107 15.05 9.87 -13.73
N ALA A 108 16.36 10.08 -13.84
CA ALA A 108 17.00 10.42 -15.10
C ALA A 108 16.94 9.26 -16.12
N LYS A 109 17.02 8.01 -15.65
CA LYS A 109 16.83 6.82 -16.51
C LYS A 109 15.39 6.76 -17.03
N VAL A 110 14.40 6.92 -16.15
CA VAL A 110 12.97 6.92 -16.51
C VAL A 110 12.67 8.04 -17.50
N SER A 111 13.11 9.26 -17.25
CA SER A 111 12.88 10.40 -18.16
C SER A 111 13.49 10.22 -19.55
N ARG A 112 14.55 9.39 -19.68
CA ARG A 112 15.17 9.06 -20.97
C ARG A 112 14.43 7.97 -21.74
N VAL A 113 13.78 7.04 -21.03
CA VAL A 113 13.09 5.90 -21.66
C VAL A 113 11.61 6.21 -21.91
N ALA A 114 10.98 6.96 -21.01
CA ALA A 114 9.55 7.21 -20.99
C ALA A 114 9.27 8.73 -20.98
N HIS A 115 9.46 9.37 -22.13
CA HIS A 115 9.21 10.80 -22.28
C HIS A 115 7.73 11.16 -22.07
N GLY A 116 7.46 12.24 -21.35
CA GLY A 116 6.10 12.69 -21.05
C GLY A 116 5.38 11.92 -19.93
N VAL A 117 5.98 10.85 -19.40
CA VAL A 117 5.42 10.09 -18.27
C VAL A 117 5.72 10.81 -16.94
N PRO A 118 4.72 11.06 -16.08
CA PRO A 118 4.97 11.67 -14.78
C PRO A 118 5.81 10.74 -13.90
N VAL A 119 6.83 11.32 -13.25
CA VAL A 119 7.69 10.63 -12.29
C VAL A 119 7.47 11.21 -10.91
N HIS A 120 7.01 10.36 -9.99
CA HIS A 120 6.78 10.70 -8.59
C HIS A 120 7.90 10.11 -7.73
N VAL A 121 8.28 10.82 -6.67
CA VAL A 121 9.30 10.36 -5.71
C VAL A 121 8.66 10.29 -4.33
N ILE A 122 8.83 9.16 -3.65
CA ILE A 122 8.38 8.94 -2.28
C ILE A 122 9.58 8.45 -1.46
N TYR A 123 9.77 9.01 -0.27
CA TYR A 123 10.72 8.49 0.71
C TYR A 123 9.94 7.80 1.83
N ILE A 124 10.39 6.62 2.23
CA ILE A 124 9.77 5.83 3.30
C ILE A 124 10.42 6.18 4.62
N GLY A 125 9.58 6.44 5.62
CA GLY A 125 10.00 6.70 6.99
C GLY A 125 8.96 7.52 7.76
N HIS A 126 9.41 8.20 8.81
CA HIS A 126 8.57 8.93 9.77
C HIS A 126 8.99 10.41 9.92
N GLY A 127 9.95 10.87 9.13
CA GLY A 127 10.39 12.25 9.08
C GLY A 127 9.45 13.17 8.28
N GLU A 128 9.80 14.45 8.23
CA GLU A 128 9.06 15.44 7.46
C GLU A 128 9.11 15.14 5.95
N GLY A 129 7.93 15.02 5.32
CA GLY A 129 7.81 14.68 3.91
C GLY A 129 8.05 13.20 3.57
N GLU A 130 8.30 12.36 4.57
CA GLU A 130 8.36 10.90 4.42
C GLU A 130 6.96 10.28 4.56
N VAL A 131 6.79 9.11 3.95
CA VAL A 131 5.54 8.36 3.97
C VAL A 131 5.74 7.08 4.79
N PRO A 132 4.97 6.87 5.87
CA PRO A 132 4.98 5.62 6.60
C PRO A 132 4.63 4.44 5.68
N ILE A 133 5.27 3.29 5.88
CA ILE A 133 5.09 2.12 5.00
C ILE A 133 3.63 1.67 4.88
N LYS A 134 2.84 1.82 5.96
CA LYS A 134 1.39 1.53 5.99
C LYS A 134 0.56 2.35 5.00
N ASP A 135 1.03 3.56 4.69
CA ASP A 135 0.34 4.51 3.81
C ASP A 135 0.91 4.48 2.38
N LEU A 136 2.02 3.77 2.14
CA LEU A 136 2.70 3.72 0.85
C LEU A 136 1.76 3.32 -0.31
N ALA A 137 1.08 2.19 -0.19
CA ALA A 137 0.19 1.70 -1.25
C ALA A 137 -0.99 2.65 -1.49
N LYS A 138 -1.49 3.30 -0.43
CA LYS A 138 -2.56 4.30 -0.52
C LYS A 138 -2.09 5.56 -1.24
N THR A 139 -0.89 6.05 -0.91
CA THR A 139 -0.27 7.23 -1.53
C THR A 139 0.04 6.99 -3.00
N ILE A 140 0.58 5.83 -3.37
CA ILE A 140 0.82 5.49 -4.79
C ILE A 140 -0.49 5.47 -5.58
N LYS A 141 -1.55 4.88 -5.01
CA LYS A 141 -2.86 4.77 -5.67
C LYS A 141 -3.63 6.09 -5.76
N SER A 142 -3.25 7.12 -4.99
CA SER A 142 -3.92 8.43 -5.04
C SER A 142 -3.45 9.30 -6.20
N PHE A 143 -2.33 8.95 -6.86
CA PHE A 143 -1.84 9.72 -7.99
C PHE A 143 -2.85 9.72 -9.16
N PRO A 144 -3.03 10.87 -9.83
CA PRO A 144 -3.98 11.01 -10.92
C PRO A 144 -3.56 10.10 -12.09
N ARG A 145 -4.54 9.41 -12.68
CA ARG A 145 -4.32 8.52 -13.81
C ARG A 145 -4.02 9.36 -15.05
N LYS A 146 -2.76 9.38 -15.48
CA LYS A 146 -2.31 10.13 -16.67
C LYS A 146 -1.99 9.24 -17.87
N LEU A 147 -1.82 7.93 -17.64
CA LEU A 147 -1.56 6.97 -18.71
C LEU A 147 -2.82 6.19 -19.07
N ASP A 148 -3.04 6.05 -20.37
CA ASP A 148 -4.08 5.18 -20.90
C ASP A 148 -3.53 3.76 -21.17
N LYS A 149 -4.42 2.78 -21.31
CA LYS A 149 -4.06 1.36 -21.45
C LYS A 149 -3.18 1.08 -22.67
N ALA A 150 -3.23 1.92 -23.70
CA ALA A 150 -2.39 1.80 -24.90
C ALA A 150 -0.94 2.26 -24.68
N THR A 151 -0.64 2.99 -23.59
CA THR A 151 0.69 3.54 -23.29
C THR A 151 1.40 2.80 -22.16
N MET A 152 0.70 1.90 -21.46
CA MET A 152 1.27 1.01 -20.42
C MET A 152 1.84 -0.25 -21.03
#